data_AF-A0A561ESC5-F1
#
_entry.id   AF-A0A561ESC5-F1
#
_cell.length_a   1.000
_cell.length_b   1.000
_cell.length_c   1.000
_cell.angle_alpha   90.00
_cell.angle_beta   90.00
_cell.angle_gamma   90.00
#
_symmetry.space_group_name_H-M   'P 1'
#
loop_
_entity.id
_entity.type
_entity.pdbx_description
1 polymer ?
#
loop_
_entity_poly.entity_id
_entity_poly.type
_entity_poly.pdbx_seq_one_letter_code
_entity_poly.pdbx_strand_id
1 'polypeptide(L)'
;MGEDSRWIPPLRAGRRPAGAALLGWLDDERAPRLCRVSGARGAGKSHLLAWLVRAGTAPGTPTSHRVHTVLPAAGVTVRGAVWMLGRRYGVVARSPRELLAALAEDERRTVICVPELGRAVQPARLVSELLDPLLELPHVRLLVEASTGSPEAEAFRAVPSPAVLDLDEPQWTDRDRFASWCAEQGADAYAYPSPGLALGMPREPAPEGLEQLLARVPVGPVGSPDLTAAGEDLLTELWTATARTGGLASLAADPLLHALAGPLAVTAALEEADSPFAQAWDAAGPALIEEADPAVRVAVLRTRLLGPGGDAPARSAGGRAAGGRAAWAGHWADWRSGPAVSTAVGAGPSAGRLLLADVSGAVRTVEAATGRALGQVAVPGPKPLRGLAVSPGGSVILLDVWGGTELVPPAAAAGGLEPYALAEALAVLRDAAAEISAVAVAAGLPETAPAVGDAAGAVHRYENGEVWSERLHRGPVTALAAATPGGTAAPGLPLLVSGGFDGVVRLWEPGTEPRAEPTDRRDCPVTAVAVGETPGGAAVVAAWADGLVRVRQLGDPDEVLDLRLGSQVWSLALTGGLLVLGTPDGVAAVGFETARTG
;
A
#
# COMPACT_ATOMS: atom_id res chain seq x y z
N MET A 1 22.88 -36.24 -3.10
CA MET A 1 21.61 -35.51 -2.96
C MET A 1 21.01 -35.94 -1.64
N GLY A 2 21.41 -35.26 -0.55
CA GLY A 2 20.98 -35.59 0.80
C GLY A 2 19.56 -35.11 1.03
N GLU A 3 18.78 -35.90 1.77
CA GLU A 3 17.49 -35.49 2.32
C GLU A 3 17.67 -34.19 3.11
N ASP A 4 17.19 -33.07 2.57
CA ASP A 4 17.04 -31.81 3.32
C ASP A 4 16.16 -32.11 4.54
N SER A 5 16.81 -32.34 5.67
CA SER A 5 16.17 -32.68 6.92
C SER A 5 15.27 -31.53 7.32
N ARG A 6 13.95 -31.73 7.20
CA ARG A 6 12.89 -30.80 7.60
C ARG A 6 13.19 -30.24 8.98
N TRP A 7 13.57 -28.97 9.04
CA TRP A 7 13.82 -28.33 10.31
C TRP A 7 12.52 -27.79 10.88
N ILE A 8 11.89 -28.57 11.76
CA ILE A 8 10.79 -28.10 12.61
C ILE A 8 11.42 -27.64 13.93
N PRO A 9 11.20 -26.38 14.38
CA PRO A 9 11.72 -25.91 15.65
C PRO A 9 11.25 -26.81 16.81
N PRO A 10 12.09 -27.09 17.82
CA PRO A 10 11.67 -27.91 18.95
C PRO A 10 10.62 -27.18 19.78
N LEU A 11 9.48 -27.84 19.99
CA LEU A 11 8.40 -27.36 20.84
C LEU A 11 8.62 -27.85 22.28
N ARG A 12 8.71 -26.91 23.24
CA ARG A 12 9.10 -27.15 24.64
C ARG A 12 7.90 -27.43 25.54
N ALA A 13 8.14 -27.66 26.84
CA ALA A 13 7.12 -27.86 27.88
C ALA A 13 6.06 -28.92 27.51
N GLY A 14 6.48 -30.02 26.87
CA GLY A 14 5.58 -31.12 26.51
C GLY A 14 4.55 -30.80 25.41
N ARG A 15 4.61 -29.66 24.73
CA ARG A 15 3.55 -29.20 23.79
C ARG A 15 3.56 -29.87 22.41
N ARG A 16 4.35 -30.93 22.20
CA ARG A 16 4.39 -31.66 20.92
C ARG A 16 3.03 -32.19 20.44
N PRO A 17 2.14 -32.73 21.30
CA PRO A 17 0.80 -33.14 20.86
C PRO A 17 -0.02 -31.98 20.30
N ALA A 18 0.02 -30.81 20.94
CA ALA A 18 -0.64 -29.59 20.47
C ALA A 18 -0.11 -29.15 19.10
N GLY A 19 1.21 -29.15 18.92
CA GLY A 19 1.83 -28.80 17.63
C GLY A 19 1.48 -29.78 16.50
N ALA A 20 1.43 -31.08 16.80
CA ALA A 20 1.02 -32.10 15.84
C ALA A 20 -0.44 -31.92 15.40
N ALA A 21 -1.35 -31.59 16.32
CA ALA A 21 -2.74 -31.32 16.02
C ALA A 21 -2.93 -30.10 15.11
N LEU A 22 -2.17 -29.02 15.34
CA LEU A 22 -2.22 -27.84 14.48
C LEU A 22 -1.71 -28.13 13.05
N LEU A 23 -0.62 -28.90 12.91
CA LEU A 23 -0.13 -29.32 11.59
C LEU A 23 -1.13 -30.25 10.90
N GLY A 24 -1.77 -31.17 11.63
CA GLY A 24 -2.83 -32.01 11.11
C GLY A 24 -4.05 -31.21 10.64
N TRP A 25 -4.46 -30.18 11.39
CA TRP A 25 -5.52 -29.26 10.98
C TRP A 25 -5.17 -28.48 9.70
N LEU A 26 -3.91 -28.07 9.54
CA LEU A 26 -3.43 -27.42 8.32
C LEU A 26 -3.48 -28.37 7.11
N ASP A 27 -3.08 -29.63 7.28
CA ASP A 27 -3.08 -30.64 6.22
C ASP A 27 -4.48 -31.11 5.82
N ASP A 28 -5.42 -31.19 6.76
CA ASP A 28 -6.74 -31.73 6.50
C ASP A 28 -7.66 -30.70 5.83
N GLU A 29 -7.93 -30.92 4.53
CA GLU A 29 -8.87 -30.12 3.74
C GLU A 29 -10.31 -30.17 4.28
N ARG A 30 -10.68 -31.24 5.01
CA ARG A 30 -12.00 -31.41 5.62
C ARG A 30 -12.13 -30.78 7.00
N ALA A 31 -11.01 -30.40 7.62
CA ALA A 31 -11.04 -29.74 8.91
C ALA A 31 -11.80 -28.40 8.83
N PRO A 32 -12.51 -27.99 9.91
CA PRO A 32 -13.18 -26.70 9.96
C PRO A 32 -12.23 -25.55 9.64
N ARG A 33 -12.69 -24.54 8.89
CA ARG A 33 -11.86 -23.41 8.46
C ARG A 33 -11.42 -22.48 9.60
N LEU A 34 -12.01 -22.63 10.78
CA LEU A 34 -11.64 -21.92 12.01
C LEU A 34 -11.03 -22.91 13.02
N CYS A 35 -9.80 -22.64 13.45
CA CYS A 35 -9.15 -23.27 14.59
C CYS A 35 -8.93 -22.23 15.70
N ARG A 36 -9.39 -22.53 16.92
CA ARG A 36 -9.24 -21.69 18.09
C ARG A 36 -8.29 -22.34 19.09
N VAL A 37 -7.23 -21.63 19.45
CA VAL A 37 -6.32 -22.00 20.56
C VAL A 37 -6.81 -21.30 21.83
N SER A 38 -7.26 -22.10 22.79
CA SER A 38 -7.79 -21.67 24.11
C SER A 38 -6.85 -22.11 25.24
N GLY A 39 -7.19 -21.72 26.46
CA GLY A 39 -6.50 -22.10 27.69
C GLY A 39 -6.27 -20.90 28.59
N ALA A 40 -5.97 -21.15 29.86
CA ALA A 40 -5.74 -20.13 30.86
C ALA A 40 -4.54 -19.24 30.53
N ARG A 41 -4.43 -18.11 31.25
CA ARG A 41 -3.23 -17.27 31.19
C ARG A 41 -2.01 -18.11 31.58
N GLY A 42 -0.94 -18.01 30.78
CA GLY A 42 0.27 -18.79 31.01
C GLY A 42 0.23 -20.23 30.46
N ALA A 43 -0.87 -20.69 29.85
CA ALA A 43 -0.93 -22.02 29.23
C ALA A 43 0.07 -22.22 28.07
N GLY A 44 0.64 -21.14 27.53
CA GLY A 44 1.64 -21.21 26.44
C GLY A 44 1.06 -21.04 25.04
N LYS A 45 -0.14 -20.44 24.92
CA LYS A 45 -0.80 -20.13 23.64
C LYS A 45 0.12 -19.35 22.69
N SER A 46 0.66 -18.22 23.15
CA SER A 46 1.55 -17.38 22.35
C SER A 46 2.84 -18.11 21.94
N HIS A 47 3.39 -18.98 22.80
CA HIS A 47 4.56 -19.81 22.46
C HIS A 47 4.23 -20.81 21.34
N LEU A 48 3.07 -21.47 21.41
CA LEU A 48 2.62 -22.43 20.41
C LEU A 48 2.37 -21.75 19.05
N LEU A 49 1.70 -20.60 19.03
CA LEU A 49 1.44 -19.86 17.79
C LEU A 49 2.73 -19.30 17.19
N ALA A 50 3.64 -18.75 18.00
CA ALA A 50 4.96 -18.31 17.53
C ALA A 50 5.77 -19.47 16.93
N TRP A 51 5.71 -20.66 17.54
CA TRP A 51 6.30 -21.88 16.99
C TRP A 51 5.70 -22.22 15.62
N LEU A 52 4.38 -22.21 15.49
CA LEU A 52 3.70 -22.56 14.23
C LEU A 52 4.03 -21.55 13.13
N VAL A 53 4.01 -20.25 13.43
CA VAL A 53 4.37 -19.20 12.48
C VAL A 53 5.79 -19.41 11.96
N ARG A 54 6.75 -19.67 12.85
CA ARG A 54 8.14 -19.95 12.46
C ARG A 54 8.26 -21.21 11.60
N ALA A 55 7.53 -22.28 11.94
CA ALA A 55 7.51 -23.51 11.16
C ALA A 55 6.81 -23.34 9.80
N GLY A 56 5.74 -22.54 9.75
CA GLY A 56 4.89 -22.32 8.58
C GLY A 56 5.42 -21.31 7.57
N THR A 57 6.45 -20.54 7.94
CA THR A 57 7.07 -19.49 7.09
C THR A 57 8.50 -19.83 6.67
N ALA A 58 9.07 -20.93 7.17
CA ALA A 58 10.43 -21.33 6.84
C ALA A 58 10.57 -21.71 5.35
N PRO A 59 11.76 -21.52 4.73
CA PRO A 59 12.05 -22.02 3.39
C PRO A 59 11.81 -23.54 3.33
N GLY A 60 11.20 -24.02 2.24
CA GLY A 60 10.91 -25.45 2.06
C GLY A 60 9.67 -25.97 2.80
N THR A 61 8.93 -25.12 3.52
CA THR A 61 7.66 -25.51 4.16
C THR A 61 6.66 -26.01 3.09
N PRO A 62 6.03 -27.19 3.31
CA PRO A 62 4.96 -27.68 2.43
C PRO A 62 3.86 -26.65 2.26
N THR A 63 3.30 -26.54 1.05
CA THR A 63 2.21 -25.60 0.77
C THR A 63 0.98 -25.80 1.68
N SER A 64 0.71 -27.04 2.10
CA SER A 64 -0.34 -27.36 3.07
C SER A 64 -0.08 -26.78 4.47
N HIS A 65 1.18 -26.70 4.91
CA HIS A 65 1.58 -26.18 6.23
C HIS A 65 1.83 -24.68 6.27
N ARG A 66 1.74 -23.98 5.14
CA ARG A 66 2.04 -22.55 5.09
C ARG A 66 1.05 -21.71 5.88
N VAL A 67 1.60 -20.87 6.75
CA VAL A 67 0.90 -19.73 7.34
C VAL A 67 1.19 -18.55 6.40
N HIS A 68 0.14 -18.04 5.76
CA HIS A 68 0.28 -17.02 4.70
C HIS A 68 0.44 -15.62 5.31
N THR A 69 -0.21 -15.37 6.44
CA THR A 69 -0.07 -14.10 7.16
C THR A 69 -0.32 -14.26 8.66
N VAL A 70 0.18 -13.31 9.45
CA VAL A 70 0.02 -13.26 10.91
C VAL A 70 -0.51 -11.90 11.36
N LEU A 71 -1.75 -11.78 11.77
CA LEU A 71 -2.31 -10.53 12.29
C LEU A 71 -2.14 -10.48 13.83
N PRO A 72 -1.09 -9.84 14.38
CA PRO A 72 -0.97 -9.68 15.83
C PRO A 72 -2.09 -8.77 16.33
N ALA A 73 -3.06 -9.31 17.07
CA ALA A 73 -4.27 -8.56 17.38
C ALA A 73 -4.11 -7.59 18.57
N ALA A 74 -3.04 -7.69 19.36
CA ALA A 74 -2.82 -6.83 20.51
C ALA A 74 -2.79 -5.35 20.12
N GLY A 75 -3.66 -4.53 20.71
CA GLY A 75 -3.79 -3.10 20.41
C GLY A 75 -4.34 -2.78 19.01
N VAL A 76 -4.79 -3.77 18.26
CA VAL A 76 -5.32 -3.59 16.90
C VAL A 76 -6.81 -3.30 16.93
N THR A 77 -7.24 -2.42 16.02
CA THR A 77 -8.64 -2.13 15.73
C THR A 77 -9.08 -2.78 14.42
N VAL A 78 -10.38 -2.71 14.08
CA VAL A 78 -10.87 -3.18 12.76
C VAL A 78 -10.10 -2.47 11.63
N ARG A 79 -9.99 -1.13 11.72
CA ARG A 79 -9.29 -0.31 10.74
C ARG A 79 -7.81 -0.68 10.63
N GLY A 80 -7.11 -0.81 11.76
CA GLY A 80 -5.71 -1.24 11.78
C GLY A 80 -5.51 -2.62 11.15
N ALA A 81 -6.40 -3.57 11.44
CA ALA A 81 -6.34 -4.91 10.86
C ALA A 81 -6.56 -4.92 9.35
N VAL A 82 -7.51 -4.13 8.84
CA VAL A 82 -7.75 -3.97 7.40
C VAL A 82 -6.49 -3.49 6.70
N TRP A 83 -5.84 -2.45 7.23
CA TRP A 83 -4.63 -1.89 6.62
C TRP A 83 -3.44 -2.85 6.68
N MET A 84 -3.24 -3.54 7.80
CA MET A 84 -2.16 -4.53 7.93
C MET A 84 -2.36 -5.70 6.96
N LEU A 85 -3.57 -6.25 6.87
CA LEU A 85 -3.87 -7.33 5.93
C LEU A 85 -3.73 -6.83 4.48
N GLY A 86 -4.27 -5.66 4.16
CA GLY A 86 -4.14 -5.04 2.84
C GLY A 86 -2.68 -4.91 2.41
N ARG A 87 -1.82 -4.34 3.27
CA ARG A 87 -0.38 -4.19 2.98
C ARG A 87 0.31 -5.52 2.68
N ARG A 88 -0.07 -6.59 3.38
CA ARG A 88 0.54 -7.92 3.22
C ARG A 88 0.05 -8.67 2.01
N TYR A 89 -1.19 -8.42 1.58
CA TYR A 89 -1.75 -8.98 0.35
C TYR A 89 -1.55 -8.08 -0.87
N GLY A 90 -0.86 -6.93 -0.72
CA GLY A 90 -0.60 -6.01 -1.83
C GLY A 90 -1.86 -5.28 -2.32
N VAL A 91 -2.77 -4.95 -1.41
CA VAL A 91 -4.05 -4.27 -1.70
C VAL A 91 -4.15 -3.01 -0.86
N VAL A 92 -4.55 -1.90 -1.49
CA VAL A 92 -4.98 -0.71 -0.75
C VAL A 92 -6.46 -0.83 -0.41
N ALA A 93 -6.76 -1.21 0.84
CA ALA A 93 -8.12 -1.27 1.36
C ALA A 93 -8.26 -0.34 2.57
N ARG A 94 -9.39 0.35 2.70
CA ARG A 94 -9.73 1.21 3.86
C ARG A 94 -10.92 0.69 4.66
N SER A 95 -11.68 -0.23 4.10
CA SER A 95 -12.80 -0.87 4.77
C SER A 95 -12.70 -2.40 4.72
N PRO A 96 -13.32 -3.13 5.68
CA PRO A 96 -13.41 -4.58 5.60
C PRO A 96 -14.01 -5.06 4.27
N ARG A 97 -15.00 -4.33 3.74
CA ARG A 97 -15.65 -4.62 2.46
C ARG A 97 -14.67 -4.60 1.29
N GLU A 98 -13.83 -3.56 1.20
CA GLU A 98 -12.81 -3.46 0.14
C GLU A 98 -11.79 -4.59 0.23
N LEU A 99 -11.32 -4.89 1.45
CA LEU A 99 -10.38 -6.00 1.66
C LEU A 99 -10.99 -7.35 1.27
N LEU A 100 -12.22 -7.61 1.69
CA LEU A 100 -12.93 -8.85 1.35
C LEU A 100 -13.16 -8.98 -0.16
N ALA A 101 -13.53 -7.88 -0.83
CA ALA A 101 -13.71 -7.87 -2.28
C ALA A 101 -12.40 -8.21 -3.00
N ALA A 102 -11.27 -7.62 -2.58
CA ALA A 102 -9.97 -7.90 -3.18
C ALA A 102 -9.49 -9.34 -2.92
N LEU A 103 -9.70 -9.86 -1.70
CA LEU A 103 -9.35 -11.25 -1.39
C LEU A 103 -10.27 -12.27 -2.10
N ALA A 104 -11.51 -11.89 -2.43
CA ALA A 104 -12.40 -12.74 -3.21
C ALA A 104 -11.91 -12.97 -4.65
N GLU A 105 -11.11 -12.05 -5.22
CA GLU A 105 -10.54 -12.20 -6.56
C GLU A 105 -9.37 -13.22 -6.60
N ASP A 106 -8.71 -13.46 -5.47
CA ASP A 106 -7.61 -14.42 -5.35
C ASP A 106 -8.04 -15.68 -4.58
N GLU A 107 -8.49 -16.70 -5.31
CA GLU A 107 -8.99 -17.94 -4.72
C GLU A 107 -7.89 -18.88 -4.17
N ARG A 108 -6.62 -18.43 -4.11
CA ARG A 108 -5.54 -19.23 -3.53
C ARG A 108 -5.81 -19.47 -2.04
N ARG A 109 -5.52 -20.69 -1.59
CA ARG A 109 -5.62 -21.09 -0.18
C ARG A 109 -4.88 -20.10 0.71
N THR A 110 -5.58 -19.52 1.67
CA THR A 110 -5.06 -18.47 2.55
C THR A 110 -5.25 -18.86 4.01
N VAL A 111 -4.17 -18.80 4.79
CA VAL A 111 -4.16 -19.14 6.22
C VAL A 111 -3.69 -17.94 7.02
N ILE A 112 -4.56 -17.40 7.87
CA ILE A 112 -4.31 -16.21 8.70
C ILE A 112 -4.20 -16.66 10.16
N CYS A 113 -3.05 -16.41 10.78
CA CYS A 113 -2.85 -16.62 12.22
C CYS A 113 -3.10 -15.31 12.98
N VAL A 114 -3.98 -15.33 13.99
CA VAL A 114 -4.38 -14.16 14.77
C VAL A 114 -4.07 -14.41 16.25
N PRO A 115 -2.81 -14.23 16.69
CA PRO A 115 -2.46 -14.34 18.11
C PRO A 115 -3.04 -13.16 18.91
N GLU A 116 -3.20 -13.37 20.21
CA GLU A 116 -3.58 -12.33 21.18
C GLU A 116 -4.90 -11.61 20.88
N LEU A 117 -5.91 -12.29 20.31
CA LEU A 117 -7.19 -11.67 19.90
C LEU A 117 -7.88 -10.91 21.04
N GLY A 118 -7.86 -11.49 22.25
CA GLY A 118 -8.43 -10.85 23.45
C GLY A 118 -7.71 -9.56 23.89
N ARG A 119 -6.55 -9.22 23.29
CA ARG A 119 -5.81 -7.96 23.54
C ARG A 119 -6.07 -6.90 22.47
N ALA A 120 -6.91 -7.16 21.47
CA ALA A 120 -7.38 -6.13 20.56
C ALA A 120 -8.13 -5.02 21.30
N VAL A 121 -8.25 -3.85 20.68
CA VAL A 121 -8.94 -2.70 21.29
C VAL A 121 -10.43 -3.03 21.50
N GLN A 122 -11.05 -3.66 20.51
CA GLN A 122 -12.43 -4.14 20.55
C GLN A 122 -12.50 -5.58 19.96
N PRO A 123 -12.13 -6.62 20.72
CA PRO A 123 -11.96 -7.98 20.22
C PRO A 123 -13.20 -8.54 19.51
N ALA A 124 -14.38 -8.40 20.12
CA ALA A 124 -15.63 -8.88 19.54
C ALA A 124 -16.00 -8.16 18.23
N ARG A 125 -15.73 -6.85 18.14
CA ARG A 125 -15.97 -6.04 16.93
C ARG A 125 -15.01 -6.45 15.81
N LEU A 126 -13.74 -6.65 16.13
CA LEU A 126 -12.74 -7.16 15.18
C LEU A 126 -13.17 -8.51 14.58
N VAL A 127 -13.76 -9.39 15.39
CA VAL A 127 -14.32 -10.64 14.90
C VAL A 127 -15.52 -10.39 13.99
N SER A 128 -16.55 -9.69 14.48
CA SER A 128 -17.81 -9.54 13.74
C SER A 128 -17.69 -8.75 12.43
N GLU A 129 -16.82 -7.74 12.39
CA GLU A 129 -16.70 -6.85 11.22
C GLU A 129 -15.64 -7.31 10.21
N LEU A 130 -14.68 -8.16 10.61
CA LEU A 130 -13.57 -8.56 9.73
C LEU A 130 -13.28 -10.06 9.75
N LEU A 131 -12.99 -10.66 10.91
CA LEU A 131 -12.49 -12.05 10.95
C LEU A 131 -13.58 -13.07 10.62
N ASP A 132 -14.80 -12.90 11.12
CA ASP A 132 -15.92 -13.78 10.77
C ASP A 132 -16.33 -13.63 9.29
N PRO A 133 -16.45 -12.39 8.74
CA PRO A 133 -16.63 -12.22 7.29
C PRO A 133 -15.53 -12.82 6.41
N LEU A 134 -14.26 -12.82 6.86
CA LEU A 134 -13.17 -13.48 6.12
C LEU A 134 -13.40 -14.99 6.00
N LEU A 135 -14.07 -15.61 6.99
CA LEU A 135 -14.48 -17.00 6.93
C LEU A 135 -15.65 -17.23 5.97
N GLU A 136 -16.28 -16.23 5.36
CA GLU A 136 -17.22 -16.47 4.25
C GLU A 136 -16.49 -16.83 2.94
N LEU A 137 -15.22 -16.46 2.80
CA LEU A 137 -14.40 -16.80 1.65
C LEU A 137 -13.91 -18.26 1.73
N PRO A 138 -14.29 -19.15 0.81
CA PRO A 138 -14.09 -20.60 0.94
C PRO A 138 -12.61 -21.01 1.03
N HIS A 139 -11.72 -20.22 0.42
CA HIS A 139 -10.28 -20.45 0.41
C HIS A 139 -9.54 -19.93 1.66
N VAL A 140 -10.22 -19.19 2.54
CA VAL A 140 -9.64 -18.62 3.78
C VAL A 140 -9.83 -19.54 4.98
N ARG A 141 -8.76 -19.71 5.75
CA ARG A 141 -8.73 -20.38 7.06
C ARG A 141 -8.14 -19.46 8.12
N LEU A 142 -8.73 -19.48 9.32
CA LEU A 142 -8.27 -18.70 10.47
C LEU A 142 -7.78 -19.61 11.59
N LEU A 143 -6.62 -19.27 12.16
CA LEU A 143 -6.12 -19.81 13.42
C LEU A 143 -6.06 -18.66 14.43
N VAL A 144 -6.87 -18.72 15.48
CA VAL A 144 -7.05 -17.59 16.41
C VAL A 144 -6.71 -17.97 17.85
N GLU A 145 -6.10 -17.05 18.59
CA GLU A 145 -5.97 -17.17 20.06
C GLU A 145 -7.17 -16.52 20.72
N ALA A 146 -8.11 -17.33 21.22
CA ALA A 146 -9.28 -16.83 21.94
C ALA A 146 -9.69 -17.82 23.03
N SER A 147 -9.90 -17.29 24.24
CA SER A 147 -10.29 -18.11 25.40
C SER A 147 -11.73 -18.60 25.23
N THR A 148 -11.99 -19.86 25.59
CA THR A 148 -13.36 -20.40 25.58
C THR A 148 -14.27 -19.56 26.48
N GLY A 149 -15.43 -19.14 25.95
CA GLY A 149 -16.42 -18.32 26.65
C GLY A 149 -16.12 -16.82 26.67
N SER A 150 -15.09 -16.35 25.96
CA SER A 150 -14.88 -14.91 25.79
C SER A 150 -15.80 -14.32 24.71
N PRO A 151 -16.15 -13.02 24.78
CA PRO A 151 -17.04 -12.39 23.80
C PRO A 151 -16.55 -12.51 22.36
N GLU A 152 -15.24 -12.41 22.12
CA GLU A 152 -14.64 -12.60 20.80
C GLU A 152 -14.71 -14.05 20.31
N ALA A 153 -14.68 -15.03 21.21
CA ALA A 153 -14.83 -16.43 20.85
C ALA A 153 -16.27 -16.77 20.44
N GLU A 154 -17.26 -16.10 21.04
CA GLU A 154 -18.70 -16.24 20.74
C GLU A 154 -19.14 -15.41 19.52
N ALA A 155 -18.35 -14.42 19.12
CA ALA A 155 -18.64 -13.56 17.97
C ALA A 155 -18.47 -14.29 16.62
N PHE A 156 -17.74 -15.42 16.57
CA PHE A 156 -17.61 -16.24 15.37
C PHE A 156 -18.91 -17.03 15.09
N ARG A 157 -19.47 -16.85 13.89
CA ARG A 157 -20.75 -17.46 13.45
C ARG A 157 -20.64 -18.19 12.12
N ALA A 158 -19.70 -17.81 11.25
CA ALA A 158 -19.50 -18.40 9.92
C ALA A 158 -19.12 -19.90 9.97
N VAL A 159 -18.50 -20.35 11.07
CA VAL A 159 -18.13 -21.76 11.28
C VAL A 159 -18.80 -22.29 12.56
N PRO A 160 -19.94 -23.00 12.45
CA PRO A 160 -20.72 -23.45 13.62
C PRO A 160 -20.00 -24.42 14.57
N SER A 161 -19.03 -25.17 14.06
CA SER A 161 -18.25 -26.16 14.82
C SER A 161 -16.77 -25.98 14.54
N PRO A 162 -16.12 -24.96 15.14
CA PRO A 162 -14.69 -24.74 14.95
C PRO A 162 -13.87 -25.84 15.63
N ALA A 163 -12.66 -26.07 15.13
CA ALA A 163 -11.69 -26.87 15.86
C ALA A 163 -11.24 -26.07 17.10
N VAL A 164 -11.27 -26.68 18.29
CA VAL A 164 -10.84 -26.04 19.54
C VAL A 164 -9.69 -26.83 20.14
N LEU A 165 -8.58 -26.14 20.37
CA LEU A 165 -7.38 -26.66 21.02
C LEU A 165 -7.23 -25.95 22.38
N ASP A 166 -7.87 -26.48 23.42
CA ASP A 166 -7.79 -25.90 24.76
C ASP A 166 -6.57 -26.41 25.52
N LEU A 167 -5.53 -25.57 25.63
CA LEU A 167 -4.24 -25.96 26.17
C LEU A 167 -4.24 -26.31 27.68
N ASP A 168 -5.35 -26.09 28.39
CA ASP A 168 -5.53 -26.57 29.76
C ASP A 168 -5.92 -28.06 29.81
N GLU A 169 -6.35 -28.65 28.69
CA GLU A 169 -6.64 -30.08 28.63
C GLU A 169 -5.34 -30.90 28.61
N PRO A 170 -5.22 -31.94 29.46
CA PRO A 170 -4.01 -32.77 29.56
C PRO A 170 -3.53 -33.39 28.24
N GLN A 171 -4.46 -33.69 27.31
CA GLN A 171 -4.14 -34.33 26.03
C GLN A 171 -3.18 -33.52 25.15
N TRP A 172 -3.08 -32.21 25.38
CA TRP A 172 -2.21 -31.32 24.61
C TRP A 172 -0.82 -31.12 25.22
N THR A 173 -0.54 -31.77 26.35
CA THR A 173 0.75 -31.69 27.05
C THR A 173 1.25 -33.07 27.45
N ASP A 174 2.33 -33.51 26.81
CA ASP A 174 3.08 -34.71 27.21
C ASP A 174 3.62 -34.51 28.62
N ARG A 175 3.12 -35.33 29.56
CA ARG A 175 3.39 -35.20 30.99
C ARG A 175 4.85 -35.45 31.35
N ASP A 176 5.48 -36.46 30.75
CA ASP A 176 6.86 -36.83 31.06
C ASP A 176 7.84 -35.78 30.51
N ARG A 177 7.57 -35.27 29.31
CA ARG A 177 8.34 -34.16 28.73
C ARG A 177 8.14 -32.86 29.50
N PHE A 178 6.93 -32.60 30.00
CA PHE A 178 6.66 -31.43 30.84
C PHE A 178 7.44 -31.52 32.16
N ALA A 179 7.41 -32.66 32.84
CA ALA A 179 8.15 -32.88 34.08
C ALA A 179 9.68 -32.73 33.86
N SER A 180 10.20 -33.30 32.77
CA SER A 180 11.61 -33.16 32.39
C SER A 180 11.99 -31.69 32.14
N TRP A 181 11.15 -30.97 31.40
CA TRP A 181 11.32 -29.54 31.18
C TRP A 181 11.26 -28.72 32.49
N CYS A 182 10.34 -29.02 33.41
CA CYS A 182 10.28 -28.36 34.71
C CYS A 182 11.57 -28.59 35.52
N ALA A 183 12.08 -29.82 35.52
CA ALA A 183 13.35 -30.14 36.19
C ALA A 183 14.53 -29.35 35.59
N GLU A 184 14.58 -29.19 34.27
CA GLU A 184 15.60 -28.37 33.60
C GLU A 184 15.48 -26.88 33.93
N GLN A 185 14.26 -26.35 34.09
CA GLN A 185 14.01 -24.93 34.37
C GLN A 185 14.00 -24.58 35.86
N GLY A 186 14.07 -25.56 36.76
CA GLY A 186 13.84 -25.34 38.20
C GLY A 186 12.40 -24.90 38.52
N ALA A 187 11.43 -25.34 37.71
CA ALA A 187 10.03 -24.94 37.76
C ALA A 187 9.16 -25.98 38.50
N ASP A 188 7.95 -25.59 38.92
CA ASP A 188 7.01 -26.49 39.60
C ASP A 188 6.31 -27.45 38.64
N ALA A 189 6.63 -28.74 38.72
CA ALA A 189 6.00 -29.78 37.90
C ALA A 189 4.53 -30.06 38.29
N TYR A 190 4.08 -29.68 39.49
CA TYR A 190 2.69 -29.87 39.92
C TYR A 190 1.72 -28.89 39.26
N ALA A 191 2.24 -27.81 38.68
CA ALA A 191 1.48 -26.84 37.92
C ALA A 191 1.04 -27.34 36.52
N TYR A 192 1.23 -28.64 36.23
CA TYR A 192 0.77 -29.27 35.00
C TYR A 192 -0.73 -29.00 34.74
N PRO A 193 -1.15 -28.72 33.50
CA PRO A 193 -0.36 -28.66 32.28
C PRO A 193 0.17 -27.25 31.93
N SER A 194 0.19 -26.30 32.87
CA SER A 194 0.46 -24.88 32.61
C SER A 194 1.93 -24.49 32.81
N PRO A 195 2.69 -24.16 31.74
CA PRO A 195 4.08 -23.72 31.86
C PRO A 195 4.22 -22.40 32.62
N GLY A 196 3.27 -21.47 32.48
CA GLY A 196 3.30 -20.18 33.16
C GLY A 196 3.09 -20.29 34.67
N LEU A 197 2.21 -21.20 35.11
CA LEU A 197 2.06 -21.51 36.54
C LEU A 197 3.31 -22.22 37.07
N ALA A 198 3.89 -23.15 36.31
CA ALA A 198 5.13 -23.84 36.69
C ALA A 198 6.30 -22.87 36.93
N LEU A 199 6.41 -21.85 36.09
CA LEU A 199 7.44 -20.81 36.19
C LEU A 199 7.13 -19.73 37.24
N GLY A 200 5.98 -19.78 37.90
CA GLY A 200 5.56 -18.75 38.86
C GLY A 200 5.43 -17.36 38.23
N MET A 201 5.07 -17.28 36.94
CA MET A 201 5.02 -16.02 36.20
C MET A 201 4.08 -15.02 36.92
N PRO A 202 4.58 -13.84 37.33
CA PRO A 202 3.77 -12.86 38.03
C PRO A 202 2.62 -12.36 37.17
N ARG A 203 1.55 -11.88 37.82
CA ARG A 203 0.52 -11.10 37.14
C ARG A 203 1.19 -9.89 36.49
N GLU A 204 0.84 -9.61 35.24
CA GLU A 204 1.24 -8.35 34.60
C GLU A 204 0.78 -7.18 35.47
N PRO A 205 1.65 -6.19 35.72
CA PRO A 205 1.24 -4.98 36.41
C PRO A 205 0.12 -4.29 35.61
N ALA A 206 -0.75 -3.59 36.34
CA ALA A 206 -1.74 -2.74 35.69
C ALA A 206 -1.01 -1.71 34.81
N PRO A 207 -1.54 -1.42 33.62
CA PRO A 207 -0.90 -0.49 32.71
C PRO A 207 -0.85 0.92 33.31
N GLU A 208 0.23 1.65 33.05
CA GLU A 208 0.39 3.03 33.53
C GLU A 208 -0.73 3.95 33.01
N GLY A 209 -1.10 4.92 33.84
CA GLY A 209 -2.08 5.95 33.51
C GLY A 209 -1.49 7.07 32.67
N LEU A 210 -2.35 7.82 31.96
CA LEU A 210 -1.92 8.90 31.07
C LEU A 210 -1.07 9.97 31.79
N GLU A 211 -1.44 10.38 33.00
CA GLU A 211 -0.69 11.38 33.78
C GLU A 211 0.74 10.92 34.15
N GLN A 212 0.91 9.63 34.46
CA GLN A 212 2.21 9.05 34.80
C GLN A 212 3.13 9.02 33.57
N LEU A 213 2.56 8.65 32.42
CA LEU A 213 3.28 8.65 31.15
C LEU A 213 3.65 10.08 30.72
N LEU A 214 2.74 11.04 30.89
CA LEU A 214 2.99 12.45 30.57
C LEU A 214 4.14 13.05 31.40
N ALA A 215 4.23 12.68 32.68
CA ALA A 215 5.31 13.13 33.56
C ALA A 215 6.71 12.62 33.14
N ARG A 216 6.77 11.56 32.32
CA ARG A 216 8.02 11.00 31.77
C ARG A 216 8.46 11.69 30.48
N VAL A 217 7.61 12.51 29.85
CA VAL A 217 7.95 13.23 28.62
C VAL A 217 8.98 14.31 28.94
N PRO A 218 10.18 14.29 28.33
CA PRO A 218 11.19 15.31 28.57
C PRO A 218 10.68 16.70 28.20
N VAL A 219 11.14 17.72 28.92
CA VAL A 219 10.82 19.13 28.63
C VAL A 219 12.03 19.80 28.02
N GLY A 220 11.84 20.43 26.87
CA GLY A 220 12.89 21.14 26.15
C GLY A 220 13.27 22.48 26.80
N PRO A 221 14.29 23.18 26.25
CA PRO A 221 14.84 24.41 26.82
C PRO A 221 13.84 25.56 27.00
N VAL A 222 12.75 25.54 26.22
CA VAL A 222 11.71 26.58 26.17
C VAL A 222 10.47 26.20 27.00
N GLY A 223 10.55 25.12 27.80
CA GLY A 223 9.43 24.66 28.64
C GLY A 223 8.34 23.86 27.88
N SER A 224 8.51 23.63 26.58
CA SER A 224 7.64 22.78 25.77
C SER A 224 8.05 21.30 25.85
N PRO A 225 7.12 20.34 25.70
CA PRO A 225 7.46 18.93 25.60
C PRO A 225 8.45 18.65 24.45
N ASP A 226 9.50 17.88 24.71
CA ASP A 226 10.45 17.40 23.71
C ASP A 226 10.04 15.99 23.26
N LEU A 227 9.19 15.95 22.23
CA LEU A 227 8.66 14.70 21.66
C LEU A 227 9.74 13.85 21.00
N THR A 228 10.78 14.47 20.45
CA THR A 228 11.90 13.74 19.84
C THR A 228 12.74 13.01 20.88
N ALA A 229 12.98 13.62 22.04
CA ALA A 229 13.70 13.00 23.14
C ALA A 229 12.88 11.94 23.89
N ALA A 230 11.54 12.01 23.86
CA ALA A 230 10.66 11.05 24.50
C ALA A 230 10.80 9.61 23.94
N GLY A 231 11.14 9.48 22.66
CA GLY A 231 11.29 8.20 21.97
C GLY A 231 9.95 7.54 21.58
N GLU A 232 9.97 6.69 20.56
CA GLU A 232 8.77 6.08 19.97
C GLU A 232 7.99 5.22 20.98
N ASP A 233 8.66 4.48 21.84
CA ASP A 233 8.03 3.59 22.83
C ASP A 233 7.13 4.37 23.79
N LEU A 234 7.64 5.44 24.42
CA LEU A 234 6.86 6.25 25.36
C LEU A 234 5.69 6.96 24.66
N LEU A 235 5.91 7.46 23.44
CA LEU A 235 4.83 8.08 22.66
C LEU A 235 3.76 7.06 22.26
N THR A 236 4.15 5.82 21.94
CA THR A 236 3.23 4.71 21.66
C THR A 236 2.42 4.32 22.90
N GLU A 237 3.05 4.29 24.07
CA GLU A 237 2.36 4.06 25.35
C GLU A 237 1.34 5.17 25.65
N LEU A 238 1.69 6.43 25.41
CA LEU A 238 0.77 7.57 25.56
C LEU A 238 -0.47 7.41 24.68
N TRP A 239 -0.30 7.11 23.40
CA TRP A 239 -1.42 6.89 22.48
C TRP A 239 -2.27 5.68 22.87
N THR A 240 -1.62 4.60 23.32
CA THR A 240 -2.31 3.40 23.81
C THR A 240 -3.13 3.73 25.06
N ALA A 241 -2.62 4.57 25.97
CA ALA A 241 -3.38 5.05 27.12
C ALA A 241 -4.56 5.91 26.68
N THR A 242 -4.37 6.84 25.74
CA THR A 242 -5.41 7.70 25.20
C THR A 242 -6.55 6.93 24.54
N ALA A 243 -6.25 5.89 23.76
CA ALA A 243 -7.27 5.03 23.16
C ALA A 243 -8.18 4.37 24.21
N ARG A 244 -7.69 4.16 25.44
CA ARG A 244 -8.45 3.55 26.54
C ARG A 244 -9.24 4.56 27.37
N THR A 245 -8.65 5.72 27.66
CA THR A 245 -9.22 6.68 28.61
C THR A 245 -9.97 7.84 27.95
N GLY A 246 -9.73 8.08 26.66
CA GLY A 246 -10.18 9.27 25.94
C GLY A 246 -9.36 10.52 26.30
N GLY A 247 -8.95 11.28 25.28
CA GLY A 247 -8.37 12.62 25.44
C GLY A 247 -6.83 12.71 25.54
N LEU A 248 -6.25 13.55 24.68
CA LEU A 248 -4.83 13.99 24.70
C LEU A 248 -4.77 15.52 24.48
N ALA A 249 -5.79 16.24 24.97
CA ALA A 249 -6.31 17.49 24.41
C ALA A 249 -5.29 18.64 24.17
N SER A 250 -4.16 18.69 24.88
CA SER A 250 -3.11 19.70 24.64
C SER A 250 -1.96 19.22 23.73
N LEU A 251 -1.67 17.92 23.69
CA LEU A 251 -0.54 17.33 22.95
C LEU A 251 -0.95 16.80 21.58
N ALA A 252 -2.22 16.42 21.39
CA ALA A 252 -2.79 16.03 20.09
C ALA A 252 -2.84 17.17 19.04
N ALA A 253 -2.54 18.40 19.42
CA ALA A 253 -2.43 19.50 18.46
C ALA A 253 -1.12 19.44 17.66
N ASP A 254 -0.09 18.75 18.15
CA ASP A 254 1.20 18.63 17.47
C ASP A 254 1.17 17.49 16.43
N PRO A 255 1.31 17.79 15.12
CA PRO A 255 1.36 16.76 14.08
C PRO A 255 2.55 15.81 14.24
N LEU A 256 3.65 16.23 14.88
CA LEU A 256 4.83 15.38 15.11
C LEU A 256 4.53 14.24 16.07
N LEU A 257 3.66 14.44 17.07
CA LEU A 257 3.26 13.41 18.02
C LEU A 257 2.67 12.17 17.34
N HIS A 258 1.96 12.37 16.23
CA HIS A 258 1.30 11.32 15.47
C HIS A 258 2.29 10.54 14.59
N ALA A 259 3.32 11.22 14.09
CA ALA A 259 4.31 10.60 13.23
C ALA A 259 5.43 9.90 14.00
N LEU A 260 5.74 10.33 15.23
CA LEU A 260 6.83 9.76 16.03
C LEU A 260 6.39 8.55 16.88
N ALA A 261 5.09 8.30 17.02
CA ALA A 261 4.56 7.14 17.72
C ALA A 261 4.27 5.97 16.77
N GLY A 262 4.13 4.77 17.35
CA GLY A 262 3.69 3.57 16.67
C GLY A 262 2.32 3.77 15.98
N PRO A 263 2.21 3.57 14.66
CA PRO A 263 1.00 3.85 13.89
C PRO A 263 -0.25 3.13 14.38
N LEU A 264 -0.12 1.94 14.95
CA LEU A 264 -1.25 1.18 15.50
C LEU A 264 -1.90 1.87 16.69
N ALA A 265 -1.10 2.39 17.62
CA ALA A 265 -1.60 3.10 18.80
C ALA A 265 -2.31 4.40 18.41
N VAL A 266 -1.74 5.14 17.45
CA VAL A 266 -2.36 6.37 16.91
C VAL A 266 -3.68 6.05 16.21
N THR A 267 -3.70 5.00 15.39
CA THR A 267 -4.92 4.53 14.70
C THR A 267 -6.03 4.18 15.70
N ALA A 268 -5.69 3.48 16.78
CA ALA A 268 -6.63 3.14 17.83
C ALA A 268 -7.23 4.38 18.52
N ALA A 269 -6.40 5.38 18.81
CA ALA A 269 -6.86 6.60 19.47
C ALA A 269 -7.68 7.52 18.56
N LEU A 270 -7.44 7.47 17.25
CA LEU A 270 -8.16 8.30 16.25
C LEU A 270 -9.37 7.59 15.64
N GLU A 271 -9.66 6.33 16.00
CA GLU A 271 -10.68 5.53 15.33
C GLU A 271 -12.06 6.21 15.33
N GLU A 272 -12.45 6.79 16.47
CA GLU A 272 -13.72 7.49 16.68
C GLU A 272 -13.58 9.02 16.66
N ALA A 273 -12.40 9.55 16.29
CA ALA A 273 -12.15 10.99 16.26
C ALA A 273 -12.67 11.60 14.95
N ASP A 274 -13.47 12.66 15.04
CA ASP A 274 -13.92 13.44 13.88
C ASP A 274 -13.16 14.77 13.82
N SER A 275 -12.04 14.76 13.10
CA SER A 275 -11.22 15.94 12.86
C SER A 275 -10.57 15.89 11.48
N PRO A 276 -10.18 17.05 10.89
CA PRO A 276 -9.43 17.05 9.63
C PRO A 276 -8.16 16.21 9.69
N PHE A 277 -7.52 16.14 10.87
CA PHE A 277 -6.36 15.28 11.08
C PHE A 277 -6.73 13.80 11.06
N ALA A 278 -7.80 13.39 11.75
CA ALA A 278 -8.27 12.01 11.75
C ALA A 278 -8.67 11.55 10.34
N GLN A 279 -9.28 12.43 9.54
CA GLN A 279 -9.59 12.17 8.12
C GLN A 279 -8.32 12.02 7.28
N ALA A 280 -7.32 12.89 7.49
CA ALA A 280 -6.03 12.77 6.81
C ALA A 280 -5.26 11.50 7.23
N TRP A 281 -5.34 11.11 8.51
CA TRP A 281 -4.78 9.87 9.03
C TRP A 281 -5.48 8.65 8.42
N ASP A 282 -6.81 8.67 8.33
CA ASP A 282 -7.60 7.59 7.70
C ASP A 282 -7.21 7.39 6.23
N ALA A 283 -7.06 8.50 5.48
CA ALA A 283 -6.60 8.45 4.10
C ALA A 283 -5.13 8.00 3.94
N ALA A 284 -4.28 8.32 4.90
CA ALA A 284 -2.86 7.93 4.93
C ALA A 284 -2.61 6.52 5.48
N GLY A 285 -3.54 5.99 6.27
CA GLY A 285 -3.39 4.80 7.10
C GLY A 285 -2.76 3.60 6.41
N PRO A 286 -3.21 3.20 5.20
CA PRO A 286 -2.61 2.09 4.46
C PRO A 286 -1.10 2.27 4.16
N ALA A 287 -0.62 3.51 4.03
CA ALA A 287 0.81 3.78 3.89
C ALA A 287 1.55 3.80 5.24
N LEU A 288 0.89 4.24 6.32
CA LEU A 288 1.52 4.46 7.62
C LEU A 288 1.63 3.20 8.49
N ILE A 289 0.67 2.26 8.39
CA ILE A 289 0.43 1.25 9.43
C ILE A 289 1.62 0.34 9.78
N GLU A 290 2.51 0.08 8.82
CA GLU A 290 3.76 -0.67 8.99
C GLU A 290 4.97 0.14 8.47
N GLU A 291 4.84 1.47 8.38
CA GLU A 291 5.97 2.34 8.04
C GLU A 291 6.83 2.57 9.28
N ALA A 292 8.10 2.15 9.20
CA ALA A 292 9.03 2.22 10.32
C ALA A 292 9.75 3.57 10.40
N ASP A 293 9.95 4.26 9.28
CA ASP A 293 10.67 5.53 9.26
C ASP A 293 9.74 6.70 9.61
N PRO A 294 9.95 7.39 10.76
CA PRO A 294 9.14 8.52 11.14
C PRO A 294 9.21 9.68 10.14
N ALA A 295 10.33 9.86 9.43
CA ALA A 295 10.46 10.89 8.41
C ALA A 295 9.52 10.62 7.22
N VAL A 296 9.38 9.36 6.80
CA VAL A 296 8.41 8.96 5.77
C VAL A 296 6.99 9.16 6.28
N ARG A 297 6.67 8.78 7.53
CA ARG A 297 5.35 9.03 8.13
C ARG A 297 4.98 10.51 8.12
N VAL A 298 5.93 11.39 8.47
CA VAL A 298 5.74 12.85 8.37
C VAL A 298 5.47 13.28 6.93
N ALA A 299 6.22 12.80 5.94
CA ALA A 299 6.04 13.17 4.54
C ALA A 299 4.65 12.79 4.02
N VAL A 300 4.16 11.58 4.34
CA VAL A 300 2.81 11.12 3.98
C VAL A 300 1.74 12.00 4.63
N LEU A 301 1.81 12.20 5.95
CA LEU A 301 0.82 12.98 6.70
C LEU A 301 0.76 14.43 6.23
N ARG A 302 1.92 15.07 6.01
CA ARG A 302 1.97 16.43 5.46
C ARG A 302 1.26 16.50 4.12
N THR A 303 1.53 15.56 3.23
CA THR A 303 0.93 15.53 1.89
C THR A 303 -0.59 15.43 1.96
N ARG A 304 -1.13 14.65 2.91
CA ARG A 304 -2.58 14.56 3.15
C ARG A 304 -3.19 15.79 3.80
N LEU A 305 -2.40 16.58 4.51
CA LEU A 305 -2.84 17.84 5.12
C LEU A 305 -2.67 19.06 4.19
N LEU A 306 -2.06 18.90 3.00
CA LEU A 306 -1.94 19.97 2.02
C LEU A 306 -3.30 20.34 1.40
N GLY A 307 -3.44 21.62 1.05
CA GLY A 307 -4.49 22.13 0.17
C GLY A 307 -3.93 22.79 -1.10
N PRO A 308 -4.79 23.28 -1.99
CA PRO A 308 -4.38 23.99 -3.20
C PRO A 308 -3.53 25.22 -2.85
N GLY A 309 -2.43 25.45 -3.58
CA GLY A 309 -1.50 26.56 -3.30
C GLY A 309 -0.48 26.29 -2.17
N GLY A 310 -0.49 25.09 -1.57
CA GLY A 310 0.53 24.67 -0.60
C GLY A 310 0.40 25.28 0.80
N ASP A 311 -0.70 25.99 1.08
CA ASP A 311 -1.00 26.51 2.41
C ASP A 311 -1.51 25.39 3.32
N ALA A 312 -0.58 24.71 4.00
CA ALA A 312 -0.90 23.90 5.16
C ALA A 312 -0.67 24.69 6.46
N PRO A 313 -1.44 24.41 7.54
CA PRO A 313 -1.10 24.87 8.90
C PRO A 313 0.25 24.30 9.42
N ALA A 314 0.91 23.43 8.64
CA ALA A 314 2.11 22.68 9.03
C ALA A 314 3.46 23.38 8.72
N ARG A 315 3.50 24.68 8.39
CA ARG A 315 4.78 25.42 8.24
C ARG A 315 5.65 25.38 9.52
N SER A 316 5.06 25.06 10.68
CA SER A 316 5.75 24.93 11.97
C SER A 316 6.41 23.57 12.24
N ALA A 317 6.14 22.52 11.45
CA ALA A 317 6.78 21.21 11.65
C ALA A 317 8.15 21.09 10.96
N GLY A 318 8.74 22.19 10.44
CA GLY A 318 10.07 22.21 9.82
C GLY A 318 11.24 21.78 10.71
N GLY A 319 10.99 21.33 11.94
CA GLY A 319 11.98 20.69 12.80
C GLY A 319 12.30 19.29 12.31
N ARG A 320 13.59 19.01 12.13
CA ARG A 320 14.19 17.68 11.95
C ARG A 320 13.36 16.62 12.69
N ALA A 321 12.70 15.72 11.96
CA ALA A 321 12.22 14.49 12.59
C ALA A 321 13.44 13.78 13.18
N ALA A 322 13.27 13.11 14.32
CA ALA A 322 14.29 12.22 14.87
C ALA A 322 14.56 11.12 13.82
N GLY A 323 15.54 11.33 12.93
CA GLY A 323 15.78 10.46 11.77
C GLY A 323 16.22 11.16 10.48
N GLY A 324 16.00 12.48 10.34
CA GLY A 324 16.41 13.24 9.14
C GLY A 324 15.22 13.75 8.30
N ARG A 325 15.46 13.97 7.00
CA ARG A 325 14.45 14.43 6.04
C ARG A 325 14.14 13.28 5.08
N ALA A 326 12.86 13.02 4.83
CA ALA A 326 12.46 12.05 3.80
C ALA A 326 12.98 12.49 2.42
N ALA A 327 13.30 11.53 1.57
CA ALA A 327 13.76 11.77 0.20
C ALA A 327 12.71 12.44 -0.71
N TRP A 328 11.47 12.60 -0.21
CA TRP A 328 10.39 13.28 -0.90
C TRP A 328 9.52 14.07 0.08
N ALA A 329 8.80 15.06 -0.46
CA ALA A 329 7.82 15.83 0.30
C ALA A 329 6.68 16.31 -0.60
N GLY A 330 5.47 16.35 -0.05
CA GLY A 330 4.33 16.99 -0.69
C GLY A 330 4.59 18.47 -0.96
N HIS A 331 4.21 18.92 -2.15
CA HIS A 331 4.34 20.31 -2.60
C HIS A 331 2.98 21.02 -2.61
N TRP A 332 1.97 20.41 -3.22
CA TRP A 332 0.57 20.83 -3.14
C TRP A 332 -0.34 19.61 -3.30
N ALA A 333 -1.60 19.74 -2.87
CA ALA A 333 -2.62 18.72 -3.10
C ALA A 333 -4.02 19.33 -3.23
N ASP A 334 -4.91 18.64 -3.93
CA ASP A 334 -6.33 18.95 -4.04
C ASP A 334 -7.13 17.68 -3.78
N TRP A 335 -7.47 17.47 -2.50
CA TRP A 335 -8.30 16.37 -2.01
C TRP A 335 -9.80 16.68 -2.03
N ARG A 336 -10.19 17.91 -2.41
CA ARG A 336 -11.58 18.38 -2.32
C ARG A 336 -12.35 18.21 -3.61
N SER A 337 -11.64 18.25 -4.72
CA SER A 337 -12.25 18.19 -6.05
C SER A 337 -12.45 16.76 -6.55
N GLY A 338 -12.37 15.77 -5.65
CA GLY A 338 -12.66 14.37 -5.90
C GLY A 338 -11.61 13.64 -6.75
N PRO A 339 -11.91 12.40 -7.17
CA PRO A 339 -10.94 11.53 -7.82
C PRO A 339 -10.32 12.14 -9.08
N ALA A 340 -9.02 11.92 -9.27
CA ALA A 340 -8.30 12.27 -10.48
C ALA A 340 -7.96 10.98 -11.23
N VAL A 341 -8.74 10.66 -12.28
CA VAL A 341 -8.63 9.40 -13.03
C VAL A 341 -7.50 9.42 -14.06
N SER A 342 -7.16 10.59 -14.60
CA SER A 342 -6.05 10.75 -15.54
C SER A 342 -5.40 12.11 -15.39
N THR A 343 -4.09 12.14 -15.57
CA THR A 343 -3.25 13.35 -15.54
C THR A 343 -2.46 13.45 -16.83
N ALA A 344 -2.40 14.63 -17.45
CA ALA A 344 -1.54 14.86 -18.60
C ALA A 344 -0.81 16.21 -18.48
N VAL A 345 0.47 16.22 -18.89
CA VAL A 345 1.26 17.45 -18.96
C VAL A 345 0.85 18.22 -20.21
N GLY A 346 0.46 19.49 -20.04
CA GLY A 346 0.11 20.35 -21.14
C GLY A 346 1.33 20.69 -22.01
N ALA A 347 1.13 20.71 -23.32
CA ALA A 347 2.12 21.12 -24.31
C ALA A 347 1.61 22.28 -25.16
N GLY A 348 2.51 22.90 -25.92
CA GLY A 348 2.20 24.04 -26.80
C GLY A 348 1.51 25.18 -26.03
N PRO A 349 0.28 25.59 -26.41
CA PRO A 349 -0.47 26.66 -25.74
C PRO A 349 -0.81 26.36 -24.27
N SER A 350 -0.78 25.09 -23.86
CA SER A 350 -1.06 24.63 -22.50
C SER A 350 0.23 24.32 -21.71
N ALA A 351 1.40 24.68 -22.23
CA ALA A 351 2.67 24.48 -21.53
C ALA A 351 2.65 25.09 -20.12
N GLY A 352 3.18 24.33 -19.15
CA GLY A 352 3.15 24.70 -17.71
C GLY A 352 1.82 24.42 -17.01
N ARG A 353 0.82 23.89 -17.71
CA ARG A 353 -0.45 23.43 -17.14
C ARG A 353 -0.48 21.91 -17.02
N LEU A 354 -1.27 21.43 -16.07
CA LEU A 354 -1.68 20.03 -15.97
C LEU A 354 -3.16 19.92 -16.32
N LEU A 355 -3.51 18.88 -17.07
CA LEU A 355 -4.89 18.49 -17.33
C LEU A 355 -5.23 17.34 -16.38
N LEU A 356 -6.38 17.45 -15.72
CA LEU A 356 -6.90 16.47 -14.77
C LEU A 356 -8.30 16.06 -15.21
N ALA A 357 -8.48 14.77 -15.52
CA ALA A 357 -9.80 14.18 -15.70
C ALA A 357 -10.35 13.69 -14.36
N ASP A 358 -11.65 13.88 -14.15
CA ASP A 358 -12.39 13.21 -13.08
C ASP A 358 -13.23 12.03 -13.59
N VAL A 359 -13.89 11.32 -12.67
CA VAL A 359 -14.74 10.15 -12.97
C VAL A 359 -15.95 10.45 -13.86
N SER A 360 -16.36 11.73 -13.98
CA SER A 360 -17.46 12.14 -14.86
C SER A 360 -17.01 12.40 -16.30
N GLY A 361 -15.70 12.47 -16.52
CA GLY A 361 -15.09 12.84 -17.79
C GLY A 361 -14.82 14.33 -17.95
N ALA A 362 -15.09 15.14 -16.92
CA ALA A 362 -14.75 16.55 -16.97
C ALA A 362 -13.22 16.71 -16.87
N VAL A 363 -12.67 17.56 -17.73
CA VAL A 363 -11.22 17.84 -17.77
C VAL A 363 -10.97 19.25 -17.29
N ARG A 364 -10.35 19.38 -16.12
CA ARG A 364 -9.91 20.67 -15.58
C ARG A 364 -8.43 20.91 -15.85
N THR A 365 -8.04 22.17 -15.92
CA THR A 365 -6.65 22.61 -16.04
C THR A 365 -6.20 23.28 -14.75
N VAL A 366 -5.01 22.93 -14.29
CA VAL A 366 -4.36 23.54 -13.12
C VAL A 366 -2.94 23.97 -13.48
N GLU A 367 -2.41 24.93 -12.74
CA GLU A 367 -1.00 25.31 -12.81
C GLU A 367 -0.13 24.20 -12.23
N ALA A 368 0.83 23.69 -12.99
CA ALA A 368 1.59 22.51 -12.60
C ALA A 368 2.37 22.69 -11.30
N ALA A 369 2.90 23.89 -11.09
CA ALA A 369 3.74 24.21 -9.93
C ALA A 369 2.93 24.35 -8.62
N THR A 370 1.67 24.78 -8.66
CA THR A 370 0.92 25.19 -7.45
C THR A 370 -0.39 24.42 -7.25
N GLY A 371 -0.87 23.71 -8.26
CA GLY A 371 -2.20 23.10 -8.27
C GLY A 371 -3.34 24.11 -8.40
N ARG A 372 -3.05 25.39 -8.64
CA ARG A 372 -4.08 26.44 -8.76
C ARG A 372 -4.95 26.18 -9.99
N ALA A 373 -6.27 26.17 -9.81
CA ALA A 373 -7.22 26.01 -10.90
C ALA A 373 -7.08 27.15 -11.93
N LEU A 374 -7.02 26.77 -13.22
CA LEU A 374 -6.89 27.68 -14.36
C LEU A 374 -8.13 27.71 -15.25
N GLY A 375 -8.86 26.60 -15.36
CA GLY A 375 -10.04 26.51 -16.21
C GLY A 375 -10.44 25.07 -16.53
N GLN A 376 -11.26 24.88 -17.56
CA GLN A 376 -11.71 23.55 -18.03
C GLN A 376 -11.51 23.42 -19.54
N VAL A 377 -11.29 22.19 -19.99
CA VAL A 377 -11.32 21.83 -21.42
C VAL A 377 -12.75 21.42 -21.75
N ALA A 378 -13.30 21.99 -22.83
CA ALA A 378 -14.63 21.61 -23.30
C ALA A 378 -14.59 20.20 -23.89
N VAL A 379 -15.11 19.23 -23.14
CA VAL A 379 -15.20 17.83 -23.56
C VAL A 379 -16.60 17.57 -24.16
N PRO A 380 -16.69 16.87 -25.30
CA PRO A 380 -17.97 16.52 -25.92
C PRO A 380 -18.75 15.50 -25.09
N GLY A 381 -19.74 16.00 -24.33
CA GLY A 381 -20.63 15.20 -23.49
C GLY A 381 -19.94 14.57 -22.27
N PRO A 382 -20.72 14.09 -21.28
CA PRO A 382 -20.18 13.31 -20.18
C PRO A 382 -19.78 11.93 -20.70
N LYS A 383 -18.53 11.55 -20.49
CA LYS A 383 -18.02 10.23 -20.87
C LYS A 383 -16.95 9.78 -19.88
N PRO A 384 -17.04 8.55 -19.34
CA PRO A 384 -16.01 8.06 -18.43
C PRO A 384 -14.68 7.94 -19.18
N LEU A 385 -13.69 8.71 -18.74
CA LEU A 385 -12.35 8.70 -19.31
C LEU A 385 -11.47 7.69 -18.59
N ARG A 386 -10.64 6.98 -19.35
CA ARG A 386 -9.56 6.12 -18.86
C ARG A 386 -8.20 6.81 -19.00
N GLY A 387 -8.01 7.66 -20.00
CA GLY A 387 -6.72 8.29 -20.27
C GLY A 387 -6.79 9.63 -20.99
N LEU A 388 -5.71 10.40 -20.88
CA LEU A 388 -5.50 11.68 -21.53
C LEU A 388 -4.07 11.75 -22.08
N ALA A 389 -3.89 12.33 -23.27
CA ALA A 389 -2.60 12.77 -23.76
C ALA A 389 -2.73 14.14 -24.44
N VAL A 390 -1.65 14.94 -24.44
CA VAL A 390 -1.62 16.25 -25.09
C VAL A 390 -0.56 16.23 -26.18
N SER A 391 -0.95 16.56 -27.40
CA SER A 391 -0.03 16.65 -28.53
C SER A 391 0.88 17.87 -28.41
N PRO A 392 2.05 17.90 -29.07
CA PRO A 392 2.93 19.08 -29.07
C PRO A 392 2.24 20.36 -29.56
N GLY A 393 1.30 20.23 -30.50
CA GLY A 393 0.48 21.34 -31.01
C GLY A 393 -0.61 21.82 -30.04
N GLY A 394 -0.86 21.09 -28.95
CA GLY A 394 -1.83 21.43 -27.90
C GLY A 394 -3.17 20.71 -27.99
N SER A 395 -3.36 19.80 -28.95
CA SER A 395 -4.60 19.01 -29.06
C SER A 395 -4.66 17.98 -27.94
N VAL A 396 -5.82 17.85 -27.31
CA VAL A 396 -6.06 16.87 -26.23
C VAL A 396 -6.67 15.62 -26.84
N ILE A 397 -6.01 14.47 -26.64
CA ILE A 397 -6.52 13.15 -26.98
C ILE A 397 -7.22 12.59 -25.75
N LEU A 398 -8.50 12.27 -25.90
CA LEU A 398 -9.33 11.65 -24.89
C LEU A 398 -9.44 10.16 -25.19
N LEU A 399 -9.18 9.32 -24.19
CA LEU A 399 -9.42 7.88 -24.25
C LEU A 399 -10.52 7.52 -23.25
N ASP A 400 -11.63 6.99 -23.73
CA ASP A 400 -12.72 6.50 -22.87
C ASP A 400 -12.45 5.07 -22.34
N VAL A 401 -13.28 4.62 -21.39
CA VAL A 401 -13.16 3.29 -20.78
C VAL A 401 -13.49 2.12 -21.72
N TRP A 402 -13.97 2.39 -22.94
CA TRP A 402 -14.30 1.39 -23.96
C TRP A 402 -13.31 1.39 -25.13
N GLY A 403 -12.20 2.13 -25.01
CA GLY A 403 -11.17 2.23 -26.03
C GLY A 403 -11.46 3.21 -27.16
N GLY A 404 -12.54 4.00 -27.06
CA GLY A 404 -12.83 5.08 -27.98
C GLY A 404 -11.86 6.25 -27.81
N THR A 405 -11.29 6.73 -28.93
CA THR A 405 -10.46 7.94 -28.95
C THR A 405 -11.16 9.11 -29.61
N GLU A 406 -11.07 10.29 -28.98
CA GLU A 406 -11.62 11.54 -29.50
C GLU A 406 -10.60 12.67 -29.33
N LEU A 407 -10.60 13.61 -30.27
CA LEU A 407 -9.66 14.72 -30.29
C LEU A 407 -10.35 16.05 -29.98
N VAL A 408 -9.80 16.80 -29.03
CA VAL A 408 -10.19 18.17 -28.74
C VAL A 408 -9.09 19.12 -29.22
N PRO A 409 -9.32 19.93 -30.26
CA PRO A 409 -8.30 20.85 -30.77
C PRO A 409 -8.02 21.99 -29.78
N PRO A 410 -6.80 22.57 -29.80
CA PRO A 410 -6.50 23.73 -28.98
C PRO A 410 -7.25 24.97 -29.48
N ALA A 411 -7.52 25.92 -28.59
CA ALA A 411 -8.13 27.21 -28.97
C ALA A 411 -7.25 28.04 -29.93
N ALA A 412 -5.92 27.87 -29.82
CA ALA A 412 -4.95 28.41 -30.75
C ALA A 412 -3.87 27.36 -30.97
N ALA A 413 -3.74 26.81 -32.18
CA ALA A 413 -2.72 25.79 -32.46
C ALA A 413 -1.31 26.39 -32.41
N ALA A 414 -0.38 25.68 -31.75
CA ALA A 414 1.05 25.92 -31.88
C ALA A 414 1.65 24.94 -32.90
N GLY A 415 2.91 25.15 -33.31
CA GLY A 415 3.60 24.23 -34.24
C GLY A 415 3.63 22.79 -33.72
N GLY A 416 3.18 21.84 -34.56
CA GLY A 416 3.03 20.41 -34.27
C GLY A 416 2.15 19.73 -35.33
N LEU A 417 1.73 18.48 -35.11
CA LEU A 417 0.72 17.82 -35.95
C LEU A 417 -0.61 18.57 -35.88
N GLU A 418 -1.14 18.91 -37.06
CA GLU A 418 -2.49 19.46 -37.20
C GLU A 418 -3.54 18.43 -36.73
N PRO A 419 -4.69 18.88 -36.20
CA PRO A 419 -5.73 17.99 -35.67
C PRO A 419 -6.19 16.89 -36.63
N TYR A 420 -6.20 17.17 -37.94
CA TYR A 420 -6.62 16.21 -38.96
C TYR A 420 -5.64 15.02 -39.08
N ALA A 421 -4.34 15.30 -39.19
CA ALA A 421 -3.32 14.25 -39.30
C ALA A 421 -3.26 13.39 -38.02
N LEU A 422 -3.50 14.00 -36.86
CA LEU A 422 -3.62 13.27 -35.60
C LEU A 422 -4.85 12.35 -35.57
N ALA A 423 -5.99 12.80 -36.10
CA ALA A 423 -7.19 11.97 -36.22
C ALA A 423 -6.98 10.79 -37.19
N GLU A 424 -6.28 11.02 -38.30
CA GLU A 424 -5.90 9.97 -39.26
C GLU A 424 -5.00 8.91 -38.62
N ALA A 425 -3.93 9.33 -37.92
CA ALA A 425 -3.05 8.40 -37.22
C ALA A 425 -3.81 7.59 -36.14
N LEU A 426 -4.71 8.22 -35.39
CA LEU A 426 -5.53 7.54 -34.39
C LEU A 426 -6.51 6.53 -35.02
N ALA A 427 -7.05 6.81 -36.20
CA ALA A 427 -7.92 5.87 -36.92
C ALA A 427 -7.13 4.63 -37.36
N VAL A 428 -5.94 4.84 -37.95
CA VAL A 428 -5.06 3.75 -38.38
C VAL A 428 -4.63 2.87 -37.19
N LEU A 429 -4.27 3.49 -36.05
CA LEU A 429 -3.92 2.76 -34.84
C LEU A 429 -5.10 1.96 -34.27
N ARG A 430 -6.32 2.51 -34.33
CA ARG A 430 -7.55 1.84 -33.87
C ARG A 430 -7.88 0.61 -34.69
N ASP A 431 -7.63 0.66 -36.01
CA ASP A 431 -7.87 -0.48 -36.90
C ASP A 431 -6.84 -1.60 -36.70
N ALA A 432 -5.64 -1.26 -36.23
CA ALA A 432 -4.55 -2.22 -36.00
C ALA A 432 -4.54 -2.85 -34.60
N ALA A 433 -4.98 -2.11 -33.58
CA ALA A 433 -4.97 -2.54 -32.18
C ALA A 433 -6.18 -3.41 -31.83
N ALA A 434 -6.08 -4.19 -30.76
CA ALA A 434 -7.29 -4.59 -30.02
C ALA A 434 -7.94 -3.34 -29.38
N GLU A 435 -8.86 -3.52 -28.42
CA GLU A 435 -9.40 -2.37 -27.67
C GLU A 435 -8.24 -1.53 -27.10
N ILE A 436 -8.15 -0.25 -27.49
CA ILE A 436 -7.11 0.66 -27.00
C ILE A 436 -7.32 0.86 -25.50
N SER A 437 -6.29 0.59 -24.72
CA SER A 437 -6.34 0.65 -23.25
C SER A 437 -5.44 1.73 -22.67
N ALA A 438 -4.44 2.22 -23.42
CA ALA A 438 -3.56 3.32 -23.02
C ALA A 438 -3.13 4.17 -24.23
N VAL A 439 -2.81 5.44 -24.00
CA VAL A 439 -2.33 6.37 -25.04
C VAL A 439 -1.20 7.24 -24.52
N ALA A 440 -0.19 7.51 -25.35
CA ALA A 440 0.92 8.40 -25.02
C ALA A 440 1.34 9.23 -26.23
N VAL A 441 1.86 10.44 -25.96
CA VAL A 441 2.39 11.34 -26.98
C VAL A 441 3.68 11.97 -26.47
N ALA A 442 4.68 12.11 -27.34
CA ALA A 442 5.87 12.91 -27.08
C ALA A 442 6.31 13.65 -28.34
N ALA A 443 6.95 14.81 -28.16
CA ALA A 443 7.40 15.66 -29.26
C ALA A 443 8.46 15.02 -30.16
N GLY A 444 9.16 13.99 -29.71
CA GLY A 444 10.10 13.26 -30.57
C GLY A 444 9.66 11.84 -30.93
N LEU A 445 8.38 11.49 -30.76
CA LEU A 445 7.84 10.35 -31.52
C LEU A 445 7.91 10.67 -33.02
N PRO A 446 8.08 9.66 -33.91
CA PRO A 446 8.08 9.88 -35.35
C PRO A 446 6.80 10.60 -35.78
N GLU A 447 6.96 11.62 -36.60
CA GLU A 447 5.88 12.53 -37.02
C GLU A 447 5.11 13.20 -35.87
N THR A 448 5.54 13.04 -34.62
CA THR A 448 4.80 13.40 -33.40
C THR A 448 3.47 12.66 -33.19
N ALA A 449 3.30 11.52 -33.88
CA ALA A 449 2.09 10.70 -33.79
C ALA A 449 1.98 9.97 -32.43
N PRO A 450 0.75 9.66 -31.96
CA PRO A 450 0.55 8.97 -30.70
C PRO A 450 1.01 7.51 -30.78
N ALA A 451 1.40 6.97 -29.63
CA ALA A 451 1.50 5.54 -29.41
C ALA A 451 0.31 5.06 -28.56
N VAL A 452 -0.13 3.83 -28.78
CA VAL A 452 -1.24 3.22 -28.03
C VAL A 452 -0.86 1.85 -27.49
N GLY A 453 -1.36 1.53 -26.30
CA GLY A 453 -1.35 0.18 -25.76
C GLY A 453 -2.75 -0.43 -25.90
N ASP A 454 -2.83 -1.74 -26.03
CA ASP A 454 -4.10 -2.44 -26.22
C ASP A 454 -4.42 -3.49 -25.13
N ALA A 455 -5.66 -3.96 -25.14
CA ALA A 455 -6.16 -4.98 -24.21
C ALA A 455 -5.51 -6.36 -24.39
N ALA A 456 -4.82 -6.61 -25.52
CA ALA A 456 -4.11 -7.86 -25.77
C ALA A 456 -2.67 -7.86 -25.22
N GLY A 457 -2.16 -6.69 -24.81
CA GLY A 457 -0.81 -6.50 -24.28
C GLY A 457 0.21 -6.05 -25.30
N ALA A 458 -0.24 -5.54 -26.45
CA ALA A 458 0.60 -4.96 -27.48
C ALA A 458 0.70 -3.44 -27.34
N VAL A 459 1.86 -2.91 -27.74
CA VAL A 459 2.09 -1.47 -27.91
C VAL A 459 2.29 -1.20 -29.39
N HIS A 460 1.55 -0.21 -29.90
CA HIS A 460 1.50 0.19 -31.30
C HIS A 460 1.99 1.62 -31.46
N ARG A 461 2.73 1.87 -32.54
CA ARG A 461 3.14 3.22 -32.96
C ARG A 461 2.85 3.41 -34.44
N TYR A 462 2.65 4.66 -34.82
CA TYR A 462 2.42 5.08 -36.19
C TYR A 462 3.67 5.77 -36.74
N GLU A 463 4.07 5.43 -37.97
CA GLU A 463 5.14 6.09 -38.71
C GLU A 463 4.92 5.93 -40.22
N ASN A 464 4.89 7.02 -40.99
CA ASN A 464 4.73 7.05 -42.44
C ASN A 464 3.53 6.25 -42.98
N GLY A 465 2.38 6.27 -42.29
CA GLY A 465 1.18 5.52 -42.69
C GLY A 465 1.21 4.03 -42.29
N GLU A 466 2.29 3.56 -41.68
CA GLU A 466 2.44 2.17 -41.22
C GLU A 466 2.34 2.07 -39.70
N VAL A 467 1.84 0.91 -39.22
CA VAL A 467 1.75 0.60 -37.80
C VAL A 467 2.80 -0.44 -37.43
N TRP A 468 3.60 -0.11 -36.44
CA TRP A 468 4.54 -1.03 -35.82
C TRP A 468 3.98 -1.50 -34.48
N SER A 469 3.91 -2.80 -34.29
CA SER A 469 3.25 -3.42 -33.13
C SER A 469 4.18 -4.42 -32.47
N GLU A 470 4.21 -4.42 -31.14
CA GLU A 470 5.05 -5.33 -30.38
C GLU A 470 4.34 -5.79 -29.10
N ARG A 471 4.42 -7.09 -28.79
CA ARG A 471 3.69 -7.67 -27.65
C ARG A 471 4.55 -7.66 -26.40
N LEU A 472 4.39 -6.62 -25.60
CA LEU A 472 5.21 -6.38 -24.41
C LEU A 472 4.66 -7.03 -23.14
N HIS A 473 3.35 -7.27 -23.05
CA HIS A 473 2.69 -7.70 -21.81
C HIS A 473 1.82 -8.95 -21.97
N ARG A 474 1.58 -9.63 -20.83
CA ARG A 474 0.61 -10.73 -20.68
C ARG A 474 -0.71 -10.19 -20.13
N GLY A 475 -1.59 -9.76 -21.04
CA GLY A 475 -2.85 -9.09 -20.70
C GLY A 475 -2.79 -7.59 -21.01
N PRO A 476 -3.82 -6.82 -20.64
CA PRO A 476 -3.95 -5.42 -21.06
C PRO A 476 -2.73 -4.56 -20.71
N VAL A 477 -2.36 -3.68 -21.64
CA VAL A 477 -1.47 -2.55 -21.34
C VAL A 477 -2.27 -1.54 -20.53
N THR A 478 -1.97 -1.39 -19.25
CA THR A 478 -2.74 -0.57 -18.33
C THR A 478 -2.27 0.88 -18.30
N ALA A 479 -1.02 1.15 -18.70
CA ALA A 479 -0.47 2.50 -18.73
C ALA A 479 0.61 2.63 -19.81
N LEU A 480 0.69 3.81 -20.43
CA LEU A 480 1.70 4.14 -21.44
C LEU A 480 2.16 5.59 -21.26
N ALA A 481 3.46 5.83 -21.35
CA ALA A 481 4.05 7.17 -21.35
C ALA A 481 5.15 7.27 -22.41
N ALA A 482 5.38 8.48 -22.91
CA ALA A 482 6.36 8.76 -23.94
C ALA A 482 7.18 10.00 -23.56
N ALA A 483 8.48 9.99 -23.81
CA ALA A 483 9.34 11.18 -23.73
C ALA A 483 10.52 11.08 -24.69
N THR A 484 11.19 12.20 -24.94
CA THR A 484 12.54 12.24 -25.53
C THR A 484 13.50 12.83 -24.51
N PRO A 485 14.04 12.02 -23.60
CA PRO A 485 14.92 12.52 -22.56
C PRO A 485 16.28 12.91 -23.17
N GLY A 486 16.83 14.04 -22.76
CA GLY A 486 18.09 14.60 -23.25
C GLY A 486 19.34 13.88 -22.74
N GLY A 487 19.20 12.92 -21.82
CA GLY A 487 20.30 12.23 -21.13
C GLY A 487 20.46 10.73 -21.41
N THR A 488 19.82 10.17 -22.43
CA THR A 488 19.99 8.75 -22.80
C THR A 488 21.21 8.54 -23.71
N ALA A 489 21.75 7.30 -23.76
CA ALA A 489 22.92 6.95 -24.57
C ALA A 489 22.76 7.20 -26.09
N ALA A 490 21.52 7.43 -26.55
CA ALA A 490 21.17 7.89 -27.88
C ALA A 490 20.35 9.20 -27.78
N PRO A 491 20.99 10.38 -27.69
CA PRO A 491 20.25 11.64 -27.63
C PRO A 491 19.33 11.79 -28.85
N GLY A 492 18.03 11.95 -28.61
CA GLY A 492 17.02 12.27 -29.62
C GLY A 492 16.08 11.14 -30.04
N LEU A 493 16.23 9.90 -29.54
CA LEU A 493 15.24 8.84 -29.78
C LEU A 493 14.10 8.89 -28.76
N PRO A 494 12.84 8.69 -29.19
CA PRO A 494 11.71 8.57 -28.28
C PRO A 494 11.83 7.31 -27.42
N LEU A 495 11.47 7.45 -26.14
CA LEU A 495 11.37 6.35 -25.20
C LEU A 495 9.89 6.14 -24.85
N LEU A 496 9.41 4.92 -25.05
CA LEU A 496 8.10 4.47 -24.58
C LEU A 496 8.26 3.66 -23.31
N VAL A 497 7.44 3.98 -22.31
CA VAL A 497 7.32 3.22 -21.06
C VAL A 497 5.93 2.63 -21.01
N SER A 498 5.83 1.32 -20.88
CA SER A 498 4.58 0.58 -20.81
C SER A 498 4.47 -0.17 -19.49
N GLY A 499 3.26 -0.15 -18.93
CA GLY A 499 2.87 -0.92 -17.75
C GLY A 499 1.74 -1.87 -18.10
N GLY A 500 1.79 -3.09 -17.58
CA GLY A 500 0.78 -4.12 -17.85
C GLY A 500 0.01 -4.58 -16.63
N PHE A 501 -1.12 -5.22 -16.89
CA PHE A 501 -1.87 -5.97 -15.88
C PHE A 501 -1.05 -7.11 -15.25
N ASP A 502 -0.02 -7.59 -15.96
CA ASP A 502 0.96 -8.57 -15.48
C ASP A 502 1.96 -8.01 -14.45
N GLY A 503 1.81 -6.75 -14.04
CA GLY A 503 2.66 -6.09 -13.05
C GLY A 503 4.04 -5.71 -13.55
N VAL A 504 4.28 -5.85 -14.86
CA VAL A 504 5.55 -5.58 -15.51
C VAL A 504 5.61 -4.15 -16.04
N VAL A 505 6.76 -3.51 -15.90
CA VAL A 505 7.11 -2.24 -16.55
C VAL A 505 8.20 -2.50 -17.59
N ARG A 506 8.00 -2.01 -18.82
CA ARG A 506 8.94 -2.18 -19.94
C ARG A 506 9.28 -0.85 -20.59
N LEU A 507 10.56 -0.71 -20.91
CA LEU A 507 11.09 0.31 -21.81
C LEU A 507 11.15 -0.22 -23.24
N TRP A 508 10.69 0.59 -24.18
CA TRP A 508 10.79 0.31 -25.61
C TRP A 508 11.26 1.55 -26.35
N GLU A 509 12.38 1.40 -27.05
CA GLU A 509 12.90 2.39 -27.99
C GLU A 509 12.41 2.01 -29.40
N PRO A 510 11.52 2.81 -30.02
CA PRO A 510 11.01 2.55 -31.36
C PRO A 510 12.13 2.30 -32.38
N GLY A 511 11.97 1.27 -33.21
CA GLY A 511 12.98 0.87 -34.20
C GLY A 511 14.04 -0.09 -33.65
N THR A 512 14.00 -0.41 -32.36
CA THR A 512 14.83 -1.46 -31.73
C THR A 512 13.96 -2.60 -31.21
N GLU A 513 14.56 -3.80 -31.10
CA GLU A 513 13.91 -4.90 -30.39
C GLU A 513 13.67 -4.52 -28.93
N PRO A 514 12.53 -4.92 -28.33
CA PRO A 514 12.29 -4.72 -26.91
C PRO A 514 13.42 -5.31 -26.07
N ARG A 515 13.78 -4.62 -25.00
CA ARG A 515 14.73 -5.17 -24.02
C ARG A 515 14.18 -6.49 -23.47
N ALA A 516 15.05 -7.50 -23.39
CA ALA A 516 14.66 -8.83 -22.93
C ALA A 516 14.16 -8.80 -21.48
N GLU A 517 14.88 -8.10 -20.61
CA GLU A 517 14.54 -7.96 -19.19
C GLU A 517 13.57 -6.79 -18.96
N PRO A 518 12.57 -6.99 -18.09
CA PRO A 518 11.70 -5.90 -17.68
C PRO A 518 12.47 -4.86 -16.86
N THR A 519 12.03 -3.61 -16.94
CA THR A 519 12.63 -2.50 -16.18
C THR A 519 12.24 -2.55 -14.71
N ASP A 520 11.02 -3.00 -14.41
CA ASP A 520 10.56 -3.30 -13.07
C ASP A 520 9.43 -4.33 -13.10
N ARG A 521 9.15 -4.97 -11.95
CA ARG A 521 8.06 -5.94 -11.82
C ARG A 521 7.58 -6.01 -10.37
N ARG A 522 6.26 -6.16 -10.19
CA ARG A 522 5.63 -6.56 -8.93
C ARG A 522 4.54 -7.60 -9.18
N ASP A 523 4.09 -8.25 -8.11
CA ASP A 523 3.03 -9.27 -8.14
C ASP A 523 1.61 -8.68 -8.10
N CYS A 524 1.44 -7.47 -8.64
CA CYS A 524 0.15 -6.79 -8.77
C CYS A 524 0.18 -5.89 -10.02
N PRO A 525 -0.98 -5.55 -10.62
CA PRO A 525 -1.04 -4.75 -11.85
C PRO A 525 -0.32 -3.40 -11.75
N VAL A 526 0.34 -2.98 -12.83
CA VAL A 526 0.76 -1.58 -12.99
C VAL A 526 -0.49 -0.75 -13.22
N THR A 527 -0.63 0.39 -12.55
CA THR A 527 -1.80 1.28 -12.68
C THR A 527 -1.47 2.57 -13.41
N ALA A 528 -0.22 3.04 -13.35
CA ALA A 528 0.21 4.23 -14.05
C ALA A 528 1.71 4.21 -14.30
N VAL A 529 2.15 4.87 -15.37
CA VAL A 529 3.57 5.13 -15.66
C VAL A 529 3.77 6.57 -16.08
N ALA A 530 4.96 7.12 -15.81
CA ALA A 530 5.39 8.41 -16.32
C ALA A 530 6.89 8.35 -16.66
N VAL A 531 7.30 9.19 -17.62
CA VAL A 531 8.71 9.36 -17.98
C VAL A 531 8.97 10.83 -18.27
N GLY A 532 10.12 11.33 -17.84
CA GLY A 532 10.48 12.73 -18.05
C GLY A 532 11.80 13.11 -17.41
N GLU A 533 12.22 14.34 -17.67
CA GLU A 533 13.41 14.92 -17.07
C GLU A 533 13.14 15.36 -15.63
N THR A 534 14.11 15.08 -14.76
CA THR A 534 14.15 15.53 -13.37
C THR A 534 15.47 16.25 -13.11
N PRO A 535 15.63 16.96 -11.99
CA PRO A 535 16.92 17.53 -11.61
C PRO A 535 18.06 16.51 -11.54
N GLY A 536 17.75 15.24 -11.26
CA GLY A 536 18.70 14.12 -11.27
C GLY A 536 18.96 13.48 -12.64
N GLY A 537 18.27 13.93 -13.69
CA GLY A 537 18.26 13.33 -15.03
C GLY A 537 16.93 12.68 -15.38
N ALA A 538 16.91 11.95 -16.50
CA ALA A 538 15.71 11.26 -16.97
C ALA A 538 15.28 10.16 -16.00
N ALA A 539 14.01 10.17 -15.60
CA ALA A 539 13.45 9.20 -14.67
C ALA A 539 12.25 8.48 -15.27
N VAL A 540 12.08 7.23 -14.86
CA VAL A 540 10.88 6.42 -15.07
C VAL A 540 10.17 6.28 -13.74
N VAL A 541 8.86 6.51 -13.75
CA VAL A 541 8.02 6.32 -12.58
C VAL A 541 6.94 5.30 -12.91
N ALA A 542 6.73 4.36 -12.00
CA ALA A 542 5.66 3.38 -12.09
C ALA A 542 4.88 3.35 -10.78
N ALA A 543 3.56 3.18 -10.90
CA ALA A 543 2.66 2.91 -9.80
C ALA A 543 1.98 1.56 -9.99
N TRP A 544 1.71 0.88 -8.89
CA TRP A 544 1.01 -0.40 -8.88
C TRP A 544 -0.27 -0.37 -8.04
N ALA A 545 -1.12 -1.37 -8.25
CA ALA A 545 -2.40 -1.52 -7.56
C ALA A 545 -2.27 -1.64 -6.03
N ASP A 546 -1.09 -2.06 -5.55
CA ASP A 546 -0.79 -2.09 -4.12
C ASP A 546 -0.56 -0.70 -3.52
N GLY A 547 -0.53 0.36 -4.33
CA GLY A 547 -0.31 1.75 -3.92
C GLY A 547 1.17 2.16 -3.81
N LEU A 548 2.12 1.28 -4.18
CA LEU A 548 3.51 1.65 -4.32
C LEU A 548 3.70 2.55 -5.54
N VAL A 549 4.48 3.59 -5.38
CA VAL A 549 5.03 4.39 -6.48
C VAL A 549 6.54 4.32 -6.39
N ARG A 550 7.18 3.99 -7.50
CA ARG A 550 8.63 3.88 -7.60
C ARG A 550 9.16 4.82 -8.66
N VAL A 551 10.13 5.64 -8.28
CA VAL A 551 10.93 6.47 -9.19
C VAL A 551 12.28 5.78 -9.39
N ARG A 552 12.72 5.63 -10.64
CA ARG A 552 14.03 5.08 -11.01
C ARG A 552 14.73 6.03 -11.98
N GLN A 553 15.97 6.40 -11.67
CA GLN A 553 16.80 7.18 -12.59
C GLN A 553 17.32 6.30 -13.73
N LEU A 554 17.24 6.78 -14.97
CA LEU A 554 17.75 6.03 -16.12
C LEU A 554 19.28 6.05 -16.21
N GLY A 555 19.91 7.11 -15.69
CA GLY A 555 21.37 7.25 -15.65
C GLY A 555 22.03 6.44 -14.52
N ASP A 556 21.27 6.04 -13.50
CA ASP A 556 21.72 5.22 -12.38
C ASP A 556 20.54 4.33 -11.93
N PRO A 557 20.40 3.12 -12.50
CA PRO A 557 19.23 2.29 -12.26
C PRO A 557 19.17 1.71 -10.83
N ASP A 558 20.27 1.75 -10.08
CA ASP A 558 20.31 1.34 -8.66
C ASP A 558 19.70 2.42 -7.76
N GLU A 559 19.56 3.64 -8.26
CA GLU A 559 18.93 4.73 -7.55
C GLU A 559 17.41 4.66 -7.65
N VAL A 560 16.79 4.18 -6.57
CA VAL A 560 15.35 3.95 -6.48
C VAL A 560 14.76 4.71 -5.30
N LEU A 561 13.64 5.38 -5.55
CA LEU A 561 12.81 6.00 -4.54
C LEU A 561 11.42 5.37 -4.52
N ASP A 562 11.05 4.80 -3.38
CA ASP A 562 9.72 4.25 -3.12
C ASP A 562 8.90 5.18 -2.23
N LEU A 563 7.63 5.40 -2.59
CA LEU A 563 6.69 6.18 -1.79
C LEU A 563 5.26 5.62 -1.88
N ARG A 564 4.47 5.90 -0.85
CA ARG A 564 3.05 5.52 -0.73
C ARG A 564 2.27 6.66 -0.10
N LEU A 565 1.07 6.95 -0.60
CA LEU A 565 0.19 7.99 -0.02
C LEU A 565 -0.96 7.42 0.84
N GLY A 566 -1.18 6.11 0.80
CA GLY A 566 -2.34 5.45 1.41
C GLY A 566 -3.55 5.33 0.46
N SER A 567 -3.32 5.57 -0.84
CA SER A 567 -4.28 5.33 -1.92
C SER A 567 -3.61 4.57 -3.04
N GLN A 568 -4.43 3.91 -3.88
CA GLN A 568 -3.99 3.58 -5.22
C GLN A 568 -3.70 4.87 -6.01
N VAL A 569 -2.75 4.76 -6.93
CA VAL A 569 -2.42 5.84 -7.85
C VAL A 569 -2.88 5.42 -9.24
N TRP A 570 -3.86 6.14 -9.77
CA TRP A 570 -4.49 5.84 -11.06
C TRP A 570 -3.81 6.54 -12.23
N SER A 571 -3.11 7.63 -11.97
CA SER A 571 -2.38 8.35 -13.02
C SER A 571 -1.13 9.03 -12.47
N LEU A 572 -0.13 9.17 -13.34
CA LEU A 572 1.13 9.82 -13.04
C LEU A 572 1.46 10.86 -14.10
N ALA A 573 2.11 11.95 -13.68
CA ALA A 573 2.75 12.90 -14.59
C ALA A 573 4.03 13.45 -13.97
N LEU A 574 5.07 13.62 -14.79
CA LEU A 574 6.32 14.28 -14.41
C LEU A 574 6.39 15.65 -15.10
N THR A 575 6.49 16.72 -14.32
CA THR A 575 6.59 18.09 -14.86
C THR A 575 7.31 19.02 -13.89
N GLY A 576 8.26 19.81 -14.39
CA GLY A 576 8.95 20.82 -13.59
C GLY A 576 9.64 20.27 -12.34
N GLY A 577 10.13 19.02 -12.38
CA GLY A 577 10.73 18.33 -11.23
C GLY A 577 9.74 17.84 -10.17
N LEU A 578 8.43 17.96 -10.42
CA LEU A 578 7.38 17.41 -9.55
C LEU A 578 6.84 16.11 -10.14
N LEU A 579 6.55 15.17 -9.25
CA LEU A 579 5.73 13.99 -9.53
C LEU A 579 4.29 14.27 -9.11
N VAL A 580 3.37 14.20 -10.06
CA VAL A 580 1.94 14.39 -9.83
C VAL A 580 1.27 13.03 -9.80
N LEU A 581 0.46 12.79 -8.77
CA LEU A 581 -0.22 11.54 -8.50
C LEU A 581 -1.73 11.76 -8.50
N GLY A 582 -2.43 11.20 -9.48
CA GLY A 582 -3.89 11.10 -9.51
C GLY A 582 -4.34 9.88 -8.72
N THR A 583 -5.32 10.07 -7.83
CA THR A 583 -5.79 9.05 -6.88
C THR A 583 -7.32 9.05 -6.78
N PRO A 584 -7.93 8.02 -6.18
CA PRO A 584 -9.35 8.02 -5.84
C PRO A 584 -9.79 9.20 -4.96
N ASP A 585 -8.90 9.77 -4.16
CA ASP A 585 -9.24 10.85 -3.21
C ASP A 585 -9.06 12.25 -3.81
N GLY A 586 -8.33 12.37 -4.92
CA GLY A 586 -7.80 13.65 -5.37
C GLY A 586 -6.45 13.53 -6.06
N VAL A 587 -5.76 14.66 -6.10
CA VAL A 587 -4.45 14.79 -6.74
C VAL A 587 -3.44 15.38 -5.77
N ALA A 588 -2.20 14.91 -5.81
CA ALA A 588 -1.07 15.51 -5.09
C ALA A 588 0.13 15.67 -6.01
N ALA A 589 0.91 16.72 -5.80
CA ALA A 589 2.25 16.86 -6.36
C ALA A 589 3.28 16.72 -5.24
N VAL A 590 4.31 15.91 -5.48
CA VAL A 590 5.43 15.72 -4.57
C VAL A 590 6.72 16.14 -5.27
N GLY A 591 7.59 16.82 -4.53
CA GLY A 591 8.98 16.99 -4.90
C GLY A 591 9.79 15.83 -4.33
N PHE A 592 10.81 15.40 -5.07
CA PHE A 592 11.72 14.35 -4.63
C PHE A 592 13.16 14.73 -4.94
N GLU A 593 14.05 14.33 -4.04
CA GLU A 593 15.49 14.45 -4.19
C GLU A 593 15.99 13.05 -4.59
N THR A 594 16.54 12.94 -5.80
CA THR A 594 17.36 11.80 -6.20
C THR A 594 18.80 12.15 -5.85
N ALA A 595 19.50 11.25 -5.16
CA ALA A 595 20.83 11.38 -4.59
C ALA A 595 21.89 11.78 -5.64
N ARG A 596 21.97 13.08 -5.93
CA ARG A 596 23.18 13.72 -6.45
C ARG A 596 23.34 15.10 -5.81
N THR A 597 23.86 15.08 -4.59
CA THR A 597 24.66 16.20 -4.07
C THR A 597 25.96 15.62 -3.53
N GLY A 598 26.94 15.52 -4.43
CA GLY A 598 28.34 15.23 -4.15
C GLY A 598 29.17 15.88 -5.24
#